data_AF-X1N948-F1
#
_entry.id   AF-X1N948-F1
#
_cell.length_a   1.000
_cell.length_b   1.000
_cell.length_c   1.000
_cell.angle_alpha   90.00
_cell.angle_beta   90.00
_cell.angle_gamma   90.00
#
_symmetry.space_group_name_H-M   'P 1'
#
loop_
_entity.id
_entity.type
_entity.pdbx_description
1 polymer ?
#
loop_
_entity_poly.entity_id
_entity_poly.type
_entity_poly.pdbx_seq_one_letter_code
_entity_poly.pdbx_strand_id
1 'polypeptide(L)' 'ASLAAGLATGAGAVLFVVCDELIPESHRKGHERDATFGLITGFIIMMVLDTVLG' A
#
# COMPACT_ATOMS: atom_id res chain seq x y z
N ALA A 1 -1.14 -0.85 -24.55
CA ALA A 1 -1.43 0.48 -23.98
C ALA A 1 -2.61 0.43 -23.00
N SER A 2 -3.77 -0.13 -23.38
CA SER A 2 -4.96 -0.20 -22.51
C SER A 2 -4.77 -1.03 -21.23
N LEU A 3 -4.07 -2.18 -21.30
CA LEU A 3 -3.84 -3.03 -20.11
C LEU A 3 -2.94 -2.35 -19.06
N ALA A 4 -1.85 -1.71 -19.49
CA ALA A 4 -0.96 -0.97 -18.59
C ALA A 4 -1.68 0.20 -17.90
N ALA A 5 -2.56 0.90 -18.63
CA ALA A 5 -3.40 1.96 -18.07
C ALA A 5 -4.42 1.41 -17.05
N GLY A 6 -5.00 0.23 -17.32
CA GLY A 6 -5.91 -0.44 -16.38
C GLY A 6 -5.22 -0.87 -15.09
N LEU A 7 -4.03 -1.46 -15.19
CA LEU A 7 -3.21 -1.85 -14.02
C LEU A 7 -2.75 -0.63 -13.22
N ALA A 8 -2.29 0.43 -13.88
CA ALA A 8 -1.89 1.67 -13.22
C ALA A 8 -3.06 2.33 -12.48
N THR A 9 -4.25 2.37 -13.09
CA THR A 9 -5.46 2.90 -12.44
C THR A 9 -5.88 2.05 -11.25
N GLY A 10 -5.82 0.72 -11.36
CA GLY A 10 -6.13 -0.20 -10.27
C GLY A 10 -5.17 -0.04 -9.08
N ALA A 11 -3.86 0.04 -9.35
CA ALA A 11 -2.86 0.30 -8.32
C ALA A 11 -3.08 1.67 -7.62
N GLY A 12 -3.42 2.70 -8.40
CA GLY A 12 -3.76 4.02 -7.87
C GLY A 12 -5.00 4.01 -6.97
N ALA A 13 -6.05 3.26 -7.34
CA ALA A 13 -7.25 3.13 -6.52
C ALA A 13 -6.98 2.47 -5.16
N VAL A 14 -6.13 1.44 -5.14
CA VAL A 14 -5.72 0.79 -3.88
C VAL A 14 -4.95 1.75 -2.97
N LEU A 15 -4.04 2.55 -3.53
CA LEU A 15 -3.33 3.58 -2.75
C LEU A 15 -4.26 4.68 -2.22
N PHE A 16 -5.28 5.08 -3.00
CA PHE A 16 -6.28 6.05 -2.56
C PHE A 16 -7.07 5.54 -1.34
N VAL A 17 -7.58 4.30 -1.40
CA VAL A 17 -8.30 3.67 -0.28
C VAL A 17 -7.42 3.55 0.96
N VAL A 18 -6.15 3.17 0.79
CA VAL A 18 -5.19 3.07 1.91
C VAL A 18 -4.98 4.44 2.57
N CYS A 19 -4.80 5.50 1.78
CA CYS A 19 -4.58 6.85 2.32
C CYS A 19 -5.83 7.46 2.96
N ASP A 20 -7.00 7.28 2.35
CA ASP A 20 -8.24 7.94 2.76
C ASP A 20 -8.97 7.21 3.89
N GLU A 21 -8.72 5.91 4.06
CA GLU A 21 -9.44 5.09 5.04
C GLU A 21 -8.50 4.39 6.04
N LEU A 22 -7.44 3.72 5.58
CA LEU A 22 -6.56 2.90 6.45
C LEU A 22 -5.66 3.76 7.38
N ILE A 23 -5.06 4.83 6.83
CA ILE A 23 -4.22 5.77 7.60
C ILE A 23 -5.03 6.57 8.64
N PRO A 24 -6.18 7.20 8.29
CA PRO A 24 -6.98 7.93 9.27
C PRO A 24 -7.62 7.02 10.32
N GLU A 25 -8.02 5.79 9.96
CA GLU A 25 -8.52 4.83 10.95
C GLU A 25 -7.43 4.46 11.98
N SER A 26 -6.16 4.40 11.55
CA SER A 26 -5.03 4.16 12.44
C SER A 26 -4.70 5.36 13.34
N HIS A 27 -4.85 6.59 12.84
CA HIS A 27 -4.79 7.82 13.67
C HIS A 27 -5.93 7.86 14.69
N ARG A 28 -7.16 7.50 14.30
CA ARG A 28 -8.33 7.46 15.19
C ARG A 28 -8.17 6.44 16.33
N LYS A 29 -7.38 5.39 16.10
CA LYS A 29 -7.02 4.36 17.09
C LYS A 29 -5.74 4.66 17.87
N GLY A 30 -5.06 5.78 17.62
CA GLY A 30 -3.83 6.19 18.33
C GLY A 30 -2.57 5.36 18.02
N HIS A 31 -2.61 4.51 17.00
CA HIS A 31 -1.49 3.63 16.59
C HIS A 31 -0.98 3.98 15.18
N GLU A 32 -1.02 5.26 14.82
CA GLU A 32 -0.62 5.78 13.50
C GLU A 32 0.79 5.36 13.06
N ARG A 33 1.72 5.32 14.01
CA ARG A 33 3.12 4.97 13.77
C ARG A 33 3.25 3.50 13.42
N ASP A 34 2.58 2.62 14.15
CA ASP A 34 2.65 1.17 13.92
C ASP A 34 1.97 0.78 12.61
N ALA A 35 0.85 1.42 12.25
CA ALA A 35 0.20 1.20 10.97
C ALA A 35 1.06 1.64 9.79
N THR A 36 1.70 2.82 9.90
CA THR A 36 2.63 3.31 8.88
C THR A 36 3.85 2.41 8.77
N PHE A 37 4.39 1.96 9.90
CA PHE A 37 5.54 1.04 9.92
C PHE A 37 5.18 -0.32 9.30
N GLY A 38 3.97 -0.83 9.57
CA GLY A 38 3.44 -2.05 8.96
C GLY A 38 3.28 -1.92 7.45
N LEU A 39 2.77 -0.78 6.96
CA LEU A 39 2.65 -0.50 5.52
C LEU A 39 4.02 -0.49 4.83
N ILE A 40 4.99 0.25 5.39
CA ILE A 40 6.35 0.34 4.84
C ILE A 40 7.04 -1.02 4.87
N THR A 41 6.93 -1.75 5.98
CA THR A 41 7.53 -3.08 6.13
C THR A 41 6.92 -4.07 5.15
N GLY A 42 5.59 -4.06 4.98
CA GLY A 42 4.89 -4.88 4.00
C GLY A 42 5.30 -4.57 2.56
N PHE A 43 5.47 -3.29 2.22
CA PHE A 43 5.96 -2.87 0.90
C PHE A 43 7.39 -3.34 0.62
N ILE A 44 8.28 -3.22 1.61
CA ILE A 44 9.66 -3.73 1.51
C ILE A 44 9.64 -5.25 1.34
N ILE A 45 8.86 -5.98 2.12
CA ILE A 45 8.72 -7.44 2.01
C ILE A 45 8.21 -7.82 0.63
N MET A 46 7.21 -7.11 0.10
CA MET A 46 6.69 -7.31 -1.26
C MET A 46 7.79 -7.10 -2.31
N MET A 47 8.58 -6.02 -2.21
CA MET A 47 9.71 -5.77 -3.13
C MET A 47 10.79 -6.85 -3.05
N VAL A 48 11.12 -7.30 -1.84
CA VAL A 48 12.10 -8.38 -1.64
C VAL A 48 11.57 -9.70 -2.21
N LEU A 49 10.31 -10.05 -1.94
CA LEU A 49 9.66 -11.23 -2.51
C LEU A 49 9.63 -11.18 -4.03
N ASP A 50 9.27 -10.06 -4.64
CA ASP A 50 9.28 -9.87 -6.10
C ASP A 50 10.69 -10.00 -6.68
N THR A 51 11.71 -9.47 -5.98
CA THR A 51 13.12 -9.59 -6.39
C THR A 51 13.66 -11.02 -6.26
N VAL A 52 13.22 -11.77 -5.25
CA VAL A 52 13.70 -13.13 -4.95
C VAL A 52 12.93 -14.21 -5.72
N LEU A 53 11.62 -14.00 -5.95
CA LEU A 53 10.73 -14.91 -6.70
C LEU A 53 10.64 -14.56 -8.19
N GLY A 54 11.18 -13.41 -8.60
CA GLY A 54 11.22 -12.94 -9.98
C GLY A 54 11.90 -13.90 -10.94
#